data_AF-A0A963J166-F1
#
_entry.id   AF-A0A963J166-F1
#
_cell.length_a   1.000
_cell.length_b   1.000
_cell.length_c   1.000
_cell.angle_alpha   90.00
_cell.angle_beta   90.00
_cell.angle_gamma   90.00
#
_symmetry.space_group_name_H-M   'P 1'
#
loop_
_entity.id
_entity.type
_entity.pdbx_description
1 polymer ?
#
loop_
_entity_poly.entity_id
_entity_poly.type
_entity_poly.pdbx_seq_one_letter_code
_entity_poly.pdbx_strand_id
1 'polypeptide(L)'
;MCVVCGCNSKGAAAPAHPTPAAGGAVVDAHTGDLHFGAGAARVSVPGLSESRAIRIEQDVLGANNQVAQHNRAHFHAHGVRALNLVSSPGSGKTTLLCATIRALQQHPELPLAVIEGDQQTSHDADRIRATGAPAIQVNTGKGCHLDAPMVA
;
A
#
# COMPACT_ATOMS: atom_id res chain seq x y z
N MET A 1 -2.61 -7.02 -12.96
CA MET A 1 -3.55 -6.17 -12.20
C MET A 1 -3.37 -6.55 -10.74
N CYS A 2 -2.85 -5.63 -9.91
CA CYS A 2 -2.36 -5.94 -8.57
C CYS A 2 -3.54 -6.26 -7.63
N VAL A 3 -3.69 -7.52 -7.23
CA VAL A 3 -4.70 -7.98 -6.25
C VAL A 3 -4.45 -7.46 -4.82
N VAL A 4 -3.36 -6.71 -4.61
CA VAL A 4 -2.94 -6.16 -3.32
C VAL A 4 -3.46 -4.72 -3.12
N CYS A 5 -3.95 -4.06 -4.18
CA CYS A 5 -4.56 -2.74 -4.07
C CYS A 5 -6.04 -2.95 -3.71
N GLY A 6 -6.38 -2.81 -2.42
CA GLY A 6 -7.66 -3.18 -1.78
C GLY A 6 -8.92 -2.44 -2.26
N CYS A 7 -9.13 -2.31 -3.57
CA CYS A 7 -10.35 -1.80 -4.19
C CYS A 7 -11.30 -2.97 -4.50
N ASN A 8 -11.98 -3.53 -3.49
CA ASN A 8 -13.13 -4.40 -3.74
C ASN A 8 -14.42 -3.74 -3.20
N SER A 9 -15.33 -3.46 -4.11
CA SER A 9 -16.65 -2.86 -3.89
C SER A 9 -17.51 -3.72 -2.96
N LYS A 10 -18.06 -3.11 -1.90
CA LYS A 10 -19.06 -3.72 -1.02
C LYS A 10 -20.37 -3.91 -1.79
N GLY A 11 -20.82 -5.16 -1.92
CA GLY A 11 -22.10 -5.50 -2.56
C GLY A 11 -22.60 -6.90 -2.20
N ALA A 12 -23.24 -7.00 -1.04
CA ALA A 12 -24.33 -7.89 -0.62
C ALA A 12 -24.26 -9.44 -0.73
N ALA A 13 -24.83 -10.03 0.34
CA ALA A 13 -25.39 -11.38 0.54
C ALA A 13 -24.42 -12.54 0.79
N ALA A 14 -24.62 -13.20 1.94
CA ALA A 14 -24.03 -14.49 2.26
C ALA A 14 -24.79 -15.60 1.51
N PRO A 15 -24.08 -16.59 0.93
CA PRO A 15 -24.65 -17.92 0.91
C PRO A 15 -23.64 -19.06 1.17
N ALA A 16 -24.25 -20.20 1.51
CA ALA A 16 -23.82 -21.60 1.52
C ALA A 16 -22.32 -21.96 1.36
N HIS A 17 -21.90 -22.95 2.16
CA HIS A 17 -20.55 -23.54 2.16
C HIS A 17 -20.00 -23.76 0.73
N PRO A 18 -18.93 -23.04 0.34
CA PRO A 18 -18.37 -23.16 -0.99
C PRO A 18 -17.64 -24.49 -1.16
N THR A 19 -17.92 -25.19 -2.26
CA THR A 19 -17.16 -26.37 -2.68
C THR A 19 -15.86 -25.89 -3.34
N PRO A 20 -14.67 -26.27 -2.83
CA PRO A 20 -13.42 -25.85 -3.46
C PRO A 20 -13.28 -26.53 -4.82
N ALA A 21 -13.16 -25.73 -5.89
CA ALA A 21 -12.82 -26.26 -7.21
C ALA A 21 -11.31 -26.51 -7.33
N ALA A 22 -10.94 -27.42 -8.23
CA ALA A 22 -9.55 -27.67 -8.57
C ALA A 22 -8.88 -26.36 -9.02
N GLY A 23 -7.83 -25.93 -8.33
CA GLY A 23 -7.08 -24.70 -8.62
C GLY A 23 -7.30 -23.52 -7.67
N GLY A 24 -7.98 -23.71 -6.53
CA GLY A 24 -8.09 -22.67 -5.49
C GLY A 24 -9.07 -21.54 -5.83
N ALA A 25 -10.02 -21.82 -6.73
CA ALA A 25 -11.17 -20.96 -6.99
C ALA A 25 -12.39 -21.46 -6.20
N VAL A 26 -13.17 -20.53 -5.66
CA VAL A 26 -14.52 -20.81 -5.18
C VAL A 26 -15.48 -20.62 -6.35
N VAL A 27 -16.31 -21.62 -6.64
CA VAL A 27 -17.31 -21.52 -7.71
C VAL A 27 -18.62 -21.03 -7.12
N ASP A 28 -19.20 -19.97 -7.68
CA ASP A 28 -20.59 -19.59 -7.38
C ASP A 28 -21.54 -20.65 -7.94
N ALA A 29 -22.34 -21.28 -7.06
CA ALA A 29 -23.21 -22.38 -7.45
C ALA A 29 -24.42 -21.94 -8.30
N HIS A 30 -24.75 -20.66 -8.32
CA HIS A 30 -25.89 -20.10 -9.05
C HIS A 30 -25.49 -19.52 -10.40
N THR A 31 -24.35 -18.83 -10.48
CA THR A 31 -23.87 -18.18 -11.71
C THR A 31 -22.80 -18.99 -12.43
N GLY A 32 -22.10 -19.88 -11.72
CA GLY A 32 -20.92 -20.60 -12.24
C GLY A 32 -19.65 -19.75 -12.25
N ASP A 33 -19.67 -18.56 -11.67
CA ASP A 33 -18.51 -17.66 -11.63
C ASP A 33 -17.37 -18.22 -10.76
N LEU A 34 -16.13 -17.92 -11.16
CA LEU A 34 -14.92 -18.35 -10.45
C LEU A 34 -14.36 -17.20 -9.60
N HIS A 35 -14.35 -17.39 -8.29
CA HIS A 35 -13.85 -16.41 -7.32
C HIS A 35 -12.47 -16.81 -6.78
N PHE A 36 -11.45 -16.11 -7.25
CA PHE A 36 -10.07 -16.23 -6.77
C PHE A 36 -9.85 -15.22 -5.64
N GLY A 37 -9.94 -15.66 -4.38
CA GLY A 37 -9.81 -14.82 -3.19
C GLY A 37 -11.05 -14.76 -2.29
N ALA A 38 -12.05 -15.62 -2.52
CA ALA A 38 -13.14 -15.81 -1.56
C ALA A 38 -12.78 -16.76 -0.39
N GLY A 39 -11.65 -17.46 -0.48
CA GLY A 39 -11.11 -18.33 0.58
C GLY A 39 -10.51 -17.55 1.76
N ALA A 40 -10.08 -18.24 2.81
CA ALA A 40 -9.60 -17.62 4.05
C ALA A 40 -8.34 -16.76 3.83
N ALA A 41 -7.49 -17.16 2.88
CA ALA A 41 -6.30 -16.40 2.49
C ALA A 41 -6.62 -15.12 1.70
N ARG A 42 -7.86 -14.94 1.21
CA ARG A 42 -8.29 -13.83 0.34
C ARG A 42 -7.48 -13.60 -0.94
N VAL A 43 -6.56 -14.50 -1.25
CA VAL A 43 -5.74 -14.56 -2.44
C VAL A 43 -5.65 -16.01 -2.89
N SER A 44 -5.63 -16.23 -4.19
CA SER A 44 -5.32 -17.55 -4.76
C SER A 44 -3.95 -17.50 -5.42
N VAL A 45 -3.04 -18.35 -4.95
CA VAL A 45 -1.68 -18.47 -5.49
C VAL A 45 -1.50 -19.91 -6.00
N PRO A 46 -1.25 -20.12 -7.30
CA PRO A 46 -1.04 -21.44 -7.86
C PRO A 46 0.05 -22.21 -7.11
N GLY A 47 -0.25 -23.43 -6.69
CA GLY A 47 0.70 -24.32 -6.00
C GLY A 47 0.88 -24.04 -4.50
N LEU A 48 0.13 -23.11 -3.90
CA LEU A 48 0.14 -22.86 -2.45
C LEU A 48 -1.21 -23.23 -1.82
N SER A 49 -1.17 -23.90 -0.66
CA SER A 49 -2.34 -24.05 0.18
C SER A 49 -2.71 -22.71 0.85
N GLU A 50 -3.98 -22.52 1.21
CA GLU A 50 -4.41 -21.32 1.93
C GLU A 50 -3.65 -21.11 3.24
N SER A 51 -3.44 -22.18 4.01
CA SER A 51 -2.67 -22.12 5.27
C SER A 51 -1.22 -21.66 5.06
N ARG A 52 -0.59 -22.06 3.95
CA ARG A 52 0.77 -21.64 3.61
C ARG A 52 0.80 -20.20 3.11
N ALA A 53 -0.17 -19.79 2.30
CA ALA A 53 -0.30 -18.40 1.85
C ALA A 53 -0.47 -17.45 3.04
N ILE A 54 -1.38 -17.77 3.98
CA ILE A 54 -1.62 -16.98 5.20
C ILE A 54 -0.34 -16.88 6.05
N ARG A 55 0.38 -17.99 6.26
CA ARG A 55 1.61 -17.97 7.05
C ARG A 55 2.67 -17.07 6.42
N ILE A 56 2.88 -17.18 5.11
CA ILE A 56 3.84 -16.33 4.38
C ILE A 56 3.44 -14.85 4.51
N GLU A 57 2.16 -14.53 4.33
CA GLU A 57 1.67 -13.16 4.50
C GLU A 57 1.92 -12.64 5.93
N GLN A 58 1.61 -13.44 6.95
CA GLN A 58 1.85 -13.09 8.36
C GLN A 58 3.33 -12.87 8.66
N ASP A 59 4.21 -13.72 8.13
CA ASP A 59 5.66 -13.60 8.31
C ASP A 59 6.18 -12.30 7.67
N VAL A 60 5.76 -12.02 6.42
CA VAL A 60 6.17 -10.81 5.68
C VAL A 60 5.63 -9.53 6.33
N LEU A 61 4.33 -9.48 6.66
CA LEU A 61 3.72 -8.33 7.32
C LEU A 61 4.28 -8.15 8.74
N GLY A 62 4.58 -9.24 9.44
CA GLY A 62 5.19 -9.24 10.77
C GLY A 62 6.58 -8.59 10.75
N ALA A 63 7.45 -9.00 9.82
CA ALA A 63 8.77 -8.42 9.64
C ALA A 63 8.69 -6.92 9.30
N ASN A 64 7.79 -6.54 8.38
CA ASN A 64 7.58 -5.14 8.03
C ASN A 64 7.07 -4.31 9.22
N ASN A 65 6.16 -4.87 10.04
CA ASN A 65 5.63 -4.18 11.22
C ASN A 65 6.69 -3.91 12.29
N GLN A 66 7.67 -4.79 12.45
CA GLN A 66 8.80 -4.58 13.38
C GLN A 66 9.62 -3.35 12.95
N VAL A 67 9.97 -3.25 11.66
CA VAL A 67 10.70 -2.09 11.14
C VAL A 67 9.83 -0.83 11.18
N ALA A 68 8.55 -0.93 10.85
CA ALA A 68 7.63 0.21 10.94
C ALA A 68 7.51 0.75 12.37
N GLN A 69 7.59 -0.11 13.38
CA GLN A 69 7.61 0.31 14.79
C GLN A 69 8.90 1.04 15.13
N HIS A 70 10.05 0.57 14.63
CA HIS A 70 11.31 1.28 14.77
C HIS A 70 11.25 2.68 14.14
N ASN A 71 10.76 2.81 12.90
CA ASN A 71 10.62 4.10 12.22
C ASN A 71 9.71 5.05 13.01
N ARG A 72 8.57 4.58 13.51
CA ARG A 72 7.67 5.38 14.36
C ARG A 72 8.37 5.89 15.62
N ALA A 73 9.12 5.02 16.31
CA ALA A 73 9.89 5.42 17.49
C ALA A 73 10.98 6.44 17.14
N HIS A 74 11.67 6.25 16.02
CA HIS A 74 12.69 7.16 15.52
C HIS A 74 12.10 8.55 15.21
N PHE A 75 11.01 8.64 14.45
CA PHE A 75 10.34 9.91 14.16
C PHE A 75 9.86 10.59 15.43
N HIS A 76 9.23 9.84 16.34
CA HIS A 76 8.77 10.38 17.61
C HIS A 76 9.92 10.94 18.46
N ALA A 77 11.04 10.23 18.55
CA ALA A 77 12.22 10.68 19.30
C ALA A 77 12.82 11.99 18.75
N HIS A 78 12.63 12.28 17.46
CA HIS A 78 13.07 13.51 16.81
C HIS A 78 11.97 14.59 16.71
N GLY A 79 10.81 14.38 17.34
CA GLY A 79 9.69 15.32 17.27
C GLY A 79 9.05 15.43 15.88
N VAL A 80 9.25 14.45 15.01
CA VAL A 80 8.72 14.42 13.64
C VAL A 80 7.37 13.72 13.62
N ARG A 81 6.35 14.41 13.11
CA ARG A 81 5.05 13.79 12.78
C ARG A 81 5.07 13.27 11.35
N ALA A 82 5.32 11.98 11.19
CA ALA A 82 5.26 11.32 9.89
C ALA A 82 3.81 11.02 9.46
N LEU A 83 3.45 11.35 8.22
CA LEU A 83 2.15 11.06 7.63
C LEU A 83 2.34 10.18 6.39
N ASN A 84 1.60 9.08 6.31
CA ASN A 84 1.59 8.20 5.14
C ASN A 84 0.36 8.51 4.28
N LEU A 85 0.58 8.96 3.04
CA LEU A 85 -0.48 9.29 2.09
C LEU A 85 -0.58 8.21 1.00
N VAL A 86 -1.61 7.38 1.10
CA VAL A 86 -1.88 6.28 0.17
C VAL A 86 -3.15 6.59 -0.63
N SER A 87 -3.10 6.37 -1.95
CA SER A 87 -4.26 6.56 -2.81
C SER A 87 -4.13 5.76 -4.11
N SER A 88 -5.22 5.66 -4.87
CA SER A 88 -5.22 5.03 -6.19
C SER A 88 -4.39 5.85 -7.20
N PRO A 89 -3.80 5.22 -8.23
CA PRO A 89 -3.15 5.93 -9.32
C PRO A 89 -4.07 6.99 -9.94
N GLY A 90 -3.53 8.16 -10.25
CA GLY A 90 -4.29 9.25 -10.90
C GLY A 90 -5.26 10.03 -9.99
N SER A 91 -5.40 9.68 -8.71
CA SER A 91 -6.30 10.35 -7.76
C SER A 91 -5.89 11.79 -7.36
N GLY A 92 -4.75 12.28 -7.87
CA GLY A 92 -4.27 13.64 -7.59
C GLY A 92 -3.41 13.79 -6.33
N LYS A 93 -2.90 12.70 -5.74
CA LYS A 93 -1.98 12.70 -4.57
C LYS A 93 -0.93 13.81 -4.64
N THR A 94 -0.17 13.82 -5.73
CA THR A 94 0.97 14.74 -5.90
C THR A 94 0.51 16.17 -6.10
N THR A 95 -0.61 16.40 -6.80
CA THR A 95 -1.20 17.73 -6.94
C THR A 95 -1.67 18.29 -5.59
N LEU A 96 -2.37 17.49 -4.79
CA LEU A 96 -2.77 17.85 -3.43
C LEU A 96 -1.54 18.19 -2.58
N LEU A 97 -0.52 17.32 -2.59
CA LEU A 97 0.69 17.49 -1.80
C LEU A 97 1.44 18.79 -2.17
N CYS A 98 1.61 19.07 -3.46
CA CYS A 98 2.26 20.31 -3.91
C CYS A 98 1.48 21.56 -3.47
N ALA A 99 0.15 21.54 -3.50
CA ALA A 99 -0.68 22.65 -3.02
C ALA A 99 -0.57 22.82 -1.50
N THR A 100 -0.60 21.72 -0.75
CA THR A 100 -0.43 21.72 0.71
C THR A 100 0.93 22.30 1.12
N ILE A 101 2.02 21.90 0.44
CA ILE A 101 3.36 22.43 0.72
C ILE A 101 3.41 23.94 0.52
N ARG A 102 2.89 24.44 -0.60
CA ARG A 102 2.85 25.89 -0.88
C ARG A 102 2.04 26.67 0.16
N ALA A 103 0.94 26.09 0.65
CA ALA A 103 0.16 26.71 1.73
C ALA A 103 0.95 26.74 3.05
N LEU A 104 1.65 25.64 3.38
CA LEU A 104 2.45 25.54 4.61
C LEU A 104 3.73 26.39 4.58
N GLN A 105 4.21 26.83 3.42
CA GLN A 105 5.34 27.76 3.34
C GLN A 105 5.08 29.11 4.01
N GLN A 106 3.81 29.46 4.27
CA GLN A 106 3.46 30.64 5.05
C GLN A 106 3.63 30.42 6.57
N HIS A 107 4.00 29.21 6.98
CA HIS A 107 4.16 28.74 8.36
C HIS A 107 5.58 28.18 8.57
N PRO A 108 6.62 29.03 8.69
CA PRO A 108 8.02 28.59 8.79
C PRO A 108 8.31 27.73 10.03
N GLU A 109 7.45 27.76 11.04
CA GLU A 109 7.49 26.90 12.22
C GLU A 109 7.11 25.43 11.95
N LEU A 110 6.58 25.13 10.76
CA LEU A 110 6.18 23.78 10.33
C LEU A 110 7.03 23.29 9.15
N PRO A 111 8.32 22.99 9.36
CA PRO A 111 9.16 22.43 8.31
C PRO A 111 8.63 21.07 7.85
N LEU A 112 8.68 20.82 6.55
CA LEU A 112 8.19 19.60 5.92
C LEU A 112 9.19 19.08 4.89
N ALA A 113 9.35 17.76 4.86
CA ALA A 113 10.07 17.03 3.82
C ALA A 113 9.19 15.87 3.32
N VAL A 114 9.45 15.39 2.10
CA VAL A 114 8.69 14.31 1.48
C VAL A 114 9.59 13.12 1.14
N ILE A 115 9.10 11.91 1.42
CA ILE A 115 9.62 10.68 0.84
C ILE A 115 8.61 10.23 -0.21
N GLU A 116 9.04 10.22 -1.47
CA GLU A 116 8.24 9.85 -2.63
C GLU A 116 8.58 8.41 -3.01
N GLY A 117 7.57 7.56 -3.19
CA GLY A 117 7.73 6.20 -3.67
C GLY A 117 7.06 6.02 -5.04
N ASP A 118 7.87 5.82 -6.07
CA ASP A 118 7.46 5.52 -7.44
C ASP A 118 8.13 4.22 -7.91
N GLN A 119 7.63 3.60 -8.97
CA GLN A 119 8.24 2.38 -9.52
C GLN A 119 9.56 2.69 -10.23
N GLN A 120 9.63 3.78 -10.98
CA GLN A 120 10.75 4.01 -11.91
C GLN A 120 11.15 5.46 -12.12
N THR A 121 10.24 6.43 -12.00
CA THR A 121 10.56 7.82 -12.41
C THR A 121 10.70 8.75 -11.22
N SER A 122 11.45 9.85 -11.38
CA SER A 122 11.55 10.91 -10.38
C SER A 122 10.49 12.01 -10.55
N HIS A 123 9.52 11.83 -11.46
CA HIS A 123 8.64 12.92 -11.91
C HIS A 123 7.86 13.55 -10.75
N ASP A 124 7.29 12.72 -9.86
CA ASP A 124 6.56 13.24 -8.71
C ASP A 124 7.47 13.90 -7.68
N ALA A 125 8.66 13.34 -7.41
CA ALA A 125 9.64 13.97 -6.53
C ALA A 125 10.13 15.32 -7.08
N ASP A 126 10.37 15.44 -8.39
CA ASP A 126 10.82 16.68 -9.02
C ASP A 126 9.73 17.77 -8.98
N ARG A 127 8.46 17.39 -9.19
CA ARG A 127 7.31 18.29 -9.01
C ARG A 127 7.21 18.80 -7.58
N ILE A 128 7.48 17.95 -6.60
CA ILE A 128 7.49 18.32 -5.18
C ILE A 128 8.68 19.25 -4.89
N ARG A 129 9.89 18.94 -5.34
CA ARG A 129 11.08 19.80 -5.18
C ARG A 129 10.88 21.18 -5.79
N ALA A 130 10.19 21.27 -6.93
CA ALA A 130 9.86 22.55 -7.56
C ALA A 130 8.93 23.44 -6.72
N THR A 131 8.32 22.91 -5.65
CA THR A 131 7.62 23.74 -4.65
C THR A 131 8.56 24.40 -3.66
N GLY A 132 9.80 23.91 -3.51
CA GLY A 132 10.79 24.35 -2.53
C GLY A 132 10.95 23.42 -1.33
N ALA A 133 10.09 22.39 -1.17
CA ALA A 133 10.28 21.38 -0.13
C ALA A 133 11.37 20.36 -0.51
N PRO A 134 12.19 19.90 0.45
CA PRO A 134 13.05 18.74 0.27
C PRO A 134 12.21 17.50 -0.05
N ALA A 135 12.61 16.75 -1.09
CA ALA A 135 12.00 15.46 -1.40
C ALA A 135 13.05 14.41 -1.76
N ILE A 136 12.91 13.20 -1.22
CA ILE A 136 13.72 12.02 -1.55
C ILE A 136 12.86 11.10 -2.41
N GLN A 137 13.41 10.65 -3.54
CA GLN A 137 12.80 9.63 -4.40
C GLN A 137 13.25 8.25 -3.94
N VAL A 138 12.30 7.33 -3.78
CA VAL A 138 12.53 5.91 -3.59
C VAL A 138 11.97 5.18 -4.82
N ASN A 139 12.85 4.54 -5.57
CA ASN A 139 12.45 3.70 -6.71
C ASN A 139 12.17 2.29 -6.20
N THR A 140 10.88 1.92 -6.17
CA THR A 140 10.39 0.63 -5.67
C THR A 140 10.56 -0.52 -6.67
N GLY A 141 10.98 -0.21 -7.90
CA GLY A 141 11.19 -1.20 -8.96
C GLY A 141 9.88 -1.81 -9.41
N LYS A 142 9.64 -3.07 -9.05
CA LYS A 142 8.36 -3.77 -9.32
C LYS A 142 7.37 -3.68 -8.16
N GLY A 143 7.79 -3.14 -7.01
CA GLY A 143 6.91 -2.88 -5.88
C GLY A 143 5.81 -1.90 -6.25
N CYS A 144 4.65 -2.02 -5.63
CA CYS A 144 3.52 -1.08 -5.81
C CYS A 144 3.24 -0.26 -4.54
N HIS A 145 4.11 -0.39 -3.53
CA HIS A 145 4.04 0.26 -2.24
C HIS A 145 5.45 0.47 -1.69
N LEU A 146 5.55 1.32 -0.66
CA LEU A 146 6.75 1.45 0.16
C LEU A 146 6.67 0.49 1.34
N ASP A 147 7.76 -0.25 1.57
CA ASP A 147 7.95 -1.01 2.80
C ASP A 147 8.71 -0.17 3.84
N ALA A 148 8.54 -0.52 5.11
CA ALA A 148 9.18 0.20 6.20
C ALA A 148 10.72 0.26 6.10
N PRO A 149 11.45 -0.78 5.64
CA PRO A 149 12.90 -0.69 5.44
C PRO A 149 13.32 0.35 4.40
N MET A 150 12.44 0.73 3.47
CA MET A 150 12.73 1.78 2.48
C MET A 150 12.68 3.20 3.08
N VAL A 151 12.16 3.33 4.31
CA VAL A 151 11.92 4.58 5.02
C VAL A 151 12.76 4.68 6.31
N ALA A 152 13.49 3.61 6.65
CA ALA A 152 14.25 3.48 7.89
C ALA A 152 15.51 4.35 7.94
#